data_AF-A0A661JKY6-F1
#
_entry.id   AF-A0A661JKY6-F1
#
_cell.length_a   1.000
_cell.length_b   1.000
_cell.length_c   1.000
_cell.angle_alpha   90.00
_cell.angle_beta   90.00
_cell.angle_gamma   90.00
#
_symmetry.space_group_name_H-M   'P 1'
#
loop_
_entity.id
_entity.type
_entity.pdbx_description
1 polymer ?
#
loop_
_entity_poly.entity_id
_entity_poly.type
_entity_poly.pdbx_seq_one_letter_code
_entity_poly.pdbx_strand_id
1 'polypeptide(L)' 'MDLIKRVKETIDDLGMLRGGEGVGVAVSGGVDSVVLLDLLGQLSGELKLSLVVLHLEHGIR' A
#
# COMPACT_ATOMS: atom_id res chain seq x y z
N MET A 1 -12.61 -15.17 -1.16
CA MET A 1 -12.79 -13.73 -1.39
C MET A 1 -11.43 -13.19 -1.77
N ASP A 2 -11.32 -12.48 -2.90
CA ASP A 2 -10.02 -12.05 -3.43
C ASP A 2 -9.60 -10.71 -2.81
N LEU A 3 -8.55 -10.73 -1.98
CA LEU A 3 -8.14 -9.57 -1.18
C LEU A 3 -7.59 -8.45 -2.05
N ILE A 4 -6.82 -8.77 -3.09
CA ILE A 4 -6.25 -7.76 -4.00
C ILE A 4 -7.36 -7.00 -4.73
N LYS A 5 -8.40 -7.72 -5.18
CA LYS A 5 -9.58 -7.13 -5.80
C LYS A 5 -10.27 -6.16 -4.86
N ARG A 6 -10.49 -6.55 -3.60
CA ARG A 6 -11.15 -5.68 -2.61
C ARG A 6 -10.36 -4.41 -2.31
N VAL A 7 -9.02 -4.51 -2.25
CA VAL A 7 -8.15 -3.34 -2.05
C VAL A 7 -8.25 -2.39 -3.24
N LYS A 8 -8.20 -2.93 -4.47
CA LYS A 8 -8.36 -2.13 -5.68
C LYS A 8 -9.72 -1.43 -5.75
N GLU A 9 -10.81 -2.16 -5.49
CA GLU A 9 -12.16 -1.58 -5.41
C GLU A 9 -12.21 -0.44 -4.38
N THR A 10 -11.60 -0.62 -3.21
CA THR A 10 -11.53 0.43 -2.18
C THR A 10 -10.77 1.67 -2.66
N ILE A 11 -9.65 1.49 -3.37
CA ILE A 11 -8.86 2.59 -3.94
C ILE A 11 -9.70 3.36 -4.96
N ASP A 12 -10.41 2.66 -5.84
CA ASP A 12 -11.22 3.23 -6.91
C ASP A 12 -12.47 3.94 -6.35
N ASP A 13 -13.24 3.28 -5.49
CA ASP A 13 -14.50 3.78 -4.91
C ASP A 13 -14.28 5.05 -4.08
N LEU A 14 -13.13 5.15 -3.41
CA LEU A 14 -12.76 6.31 -2.59
C LEU A 14 -11.87 7.31 -3.33
N GLY A 15 -11.48 7.03 -4.59
CA GLY A 15 -10.60 7.89 -5.38
C GLY A 15 -9.26 8.16 -4.72
N MET A 16 -8.68 7.16 -4.04
CA MET A 16 -7.46 7.31 -3.24
C MET A 16 -6.21 7.54 -4.10
N LEU A 17 -6.16 6.93 -5.29
CA LEU A 17 -5.05 7.00 -6.22
C LEU A 17 -5.60 7.16 -7.65
N ARG A 18 -4.91 7.96 -8.47
CA ARG A 18 -5.25 8.22 -9.88
C ARG A 18 -4.27 7.57 -10.86
N GLY A 19 -3.15 7.08 -10.34
CA GLY A 19 -2.10 6.39 -11.08
C GLY A 19 -0.94 7.30 -11.45
N GLY A 20 0.28 6.76 -11.41
CA GLY A 20 1.52 7.49 -11.68
C GLY A 20 2.13 8.18 -10.45
N GLU A 21 1.51 8.10 -9.28
CA GLU A 21 2.00 8.77 -8.07
C GLU A 21 3.16 8.01 -7.39
N GLY A 22 3.96 8.77 -6.63
CA GLY A 22 4.80 8.22 -5.58
C GLY A 22 4.01 8.02 -4.29
N VAL A 23 3.99 6.82 -3.73
CA VAL A 23 3.22 6.46 -2.54
C VAL A 23 4.17 6.05 -1.41
N GLY A 24 4.13 6.80 -0.31
CA GLY A 24 4.78 6.42 0.95
C GLY A 24 3.92 5.43 1.73
N VAL A 25 4.39 4.20 1.90
CA VAL A 25 3.71 3.16 2.68
C VAL A 25 4.28 3.14 4.10
N ALA A 26 3.46 3.48 5.09
CA ALA A 26 3.84 3.38 6.49
C ALA A 26 3.90 1.90 6.92
N VAL A 27 5.10 1.39 7.19
CA VAL A 27 5.33 -0.01 7.56
C VAL A 27 5.83 -0.07 9.00
N SER A 28 5.06 -0.70 9.89
CA SER A 28 5.46 -0.89 11.29
C SER A 28 6.24 -2.19 11.51
N GLY A 29 6.25 -3.09 10.52
CA GLY A 29 6.76 -4.46 10.64
C GLY A 29 5.70 -5.47 11.09
N GLY A 30 4.49 -5.01 11.45
CA GLY A 30 3.35 -5.88 11.71
C GLY A 30 2.73 -6.44 10.42
N VAL A 31 2.04 -7.58 10.54
CA VAL A 31 1.46 -8.33 9.41
C VAL A 31 0.59 -7.46 8.51
N ASP A 32 -0.25 -6.60 9.09
CA ASP A 32 -1.17 -5.75 8.31
C ASP A 32 -0.41 -4.80 7.37
N SER A 33 0.65 -4.17 7.88
CA SER A 33 1.44 -3.21 7.11
C SER A 33 2.29 -3.88 6.04
N VAL A 34 2.77 -5.10 6.30
CA VAL A 34 3.54 -5.89 5.33
C VAL A 34 2.63 -6.42 4.23
N VAL A 35 1.42 -6.90 4.57
CA VAL A 35 0.42 -7.33 3.59
C VAL A 35 -0.06 -6.14 2.75
N LEU A 36 -0.26 -4.96 3.35
CA LEU A 36 -0.58 -3.74 2.59
C LEU A 36 0.51 -3.41 1.57
N LEU A 37 1.79 -3.47 1.98
CA LEU A 37 2.91 -3.24 1.08
C LEU A 37 2.94 -4.26 -0.07
N ASP A 38 2.71 -5.54 0.23
CA ASP A 38 2.65 -6.61 -0.77
C ASP A 38 1.53 -6.37 -1.80
N LEU A 39 0.32 -6.09 -1.33
CA LEU A 39 -0.84 -5.84 -2.20
C LEU A 39 -0.65 -4.59 -3.07
N LEU A 40 -0.14 -3.49 -2.50
CA LEU A 40 0.19 -2.29 -3.28
C LEU A 40 1.33 -2.56 -4.26
N GLY A 41 2.29 -3.42 -3.89
CA GLY A 41 3.36 -3.88 -4.77
C GLY A 41 2.82 -4.61 -5.99
N GLN A 42 1.86 -5.52 -5.81
CA GLN A 42 1.18 -6.23 -6.90
C GLN A 42 0.37 -5.28 -7.80
N LEU A 43 -0.25 -4.24 -7.24
CA LEU A 43 -1.00 -3.23 -7.99
C LEU A 43 -0.12 -2.14 -8.63
N SER A 44 1.13 -1.99 -8.19
CA SER A 44 2.00 -0.89 -8.59
C SER A 44 2.25 -0.83 -10.10
N GLY A 45 2.33 -1.98 -10.77
CA GLY A 45 2.50 -2.05 -12.23
C GLY A 45 1.27 -1.53 -12.98
N GLU A 46 0.07 -1.92 -12.55
CA GLU A 46 -1.19 -1.47 -13.15
C GLU A 46 -1.41 0.03 -12.91
N LEU A 47 -1.21 0.47 -11.67
CA LEU A 47 -1.45 1.84 -11.23
C LEU A 47 -0.23 2.76 -11.47
N LYS A 48 0.86 2.25 -12.04
CA LYS A 48 2.12 2.97 -12.27
C LYS A 48 2.67 3.67 -11.02
N LEU A 49 2.56 3.02 -9.87
CA LEU A 49 2.98 3.59 -8.59
C LEU A 49 4.47 3.41 -8.38
N SER A 50 5.10 4.41 -7.77
CA SER A 50 6.43 4.28 -7.17
C SER A 50 6.28 4.17 -5.65
N LEU A 51 6.55 3.00 -5.08
CA LEU A 51 6.36 2.76 -3.65
C LEU A 51 7.64 3.08 -2.86
N VAL A 52 7.48 3.77 -1.74
CA VAL A 52 8.54 4.05 -0.77
C VAL A 52 8.10 3.57 0.61
N VAL A 53 8.92 2.77 1.28
CA VAL A 53 8.63 2.33 2.64
C VAL A 53 9.03 3.43 3.63
N LEU A 54 8.09 3.80 4.50
CA LEU A 54 8.29 4.70 5.64
C LEU A 54 8.17 3.88 6.92
N HIS A 55 9.31 3.59 7.56
CA HIS A 55 9.36 2.90 8.84
C HIS A 55 9.79 3.88 9.94
N LEU A 56 9.10 3.83 11.09
CA LEU A 56 9.39 4.65 12.25
C LEU A 56 9.62 3.76 13.46
N GLU A 57 10.86 3.72 13.95
CA GLU A 57 11.19 3.13 15.25
C GLU A 57 10.84 4.15 16.34
N HIS A 58 9.96 3.77 17.26
CA HIS A 58 9.43 4.70 18.26
C HIS A 58 10.32 4.75 19.53
N GLY A 59 11.23 3.79 19.71
CA GLY A 59 12.15 3.76 20.86
C GLY A 59 11.46 3.46 22.18
N ILE A 60 10.29 2.80 22.13
CA ILE A 60 9.49 2.42 23.32
C ILE A 60 9.81 0.98 23.75
N ARG A 61 10.81 0.36 23.12
CA ARG A 61 11.38 -0.94 23.47
C ARG A 61 12.90 -0.89 23.36
#